data_AF-A0A0B7BX43-F1
#
_entry.id   AF-A0A0B7BX43-F1
#
_cell.length_a   1.000
_cell.length_b   1.000
_cell.length_c   1.000
_cell.angle_alpha   90.00
_cell.angle_beta   90.00
_cell.angle_gamma   90.00
#
_symmetry.space_group_name_H-M   'P 1'
#
loop_
_entity.id
_entity.type
_entity.pdbx_description
1 polymer ?
#
loop_
_entity_poly.entity_id
_entity_poly.type
_entity_poly.pdbx_seq_one_letter_code
_entity_poly.pdbx_strand_id
1 'polypeptide(L)'
;MLDWKLFIYIKLFTCLFYRTSVACGGVTHIEISYRALYNYEDRYSNLSYDTILQQNQDALEAGSAFPDAFYPTVCFEGKYHDVSEDTHWTPFINASINYIQKRYPKPWDENTRKLVAFIMGVQSHQVADVSWHSLGIDQGFLQAMAKTNFHGDFPSAHLAGDL
;
A
#
# COMPACT_ATOMS: atom_id res chain seq x y z
N MET A 1 -0.16 -48.26 -8.39
CA MET A 1 0.97 -47.55 -7.75
C MET A 1 1.45 -46.49 -8.73
N LEU A 2 1.24 -45.20 -8.44
CA LEU A 2 1.84 -44.14 -9.27
C LEU A 2 3.37 -44.23 -9.13
N ASP A 3 4.08 -44.20 -10.26
CA ASP A 3 5.54 -44.22 -10.31
C ASP A 3 6.09 -42.97 -9.62
N TRP A 4 7.00 -43.14 -8.67
CA TRP A 4 7.60 -42.03 -7.91
C TRP A 4 8.31 -41.03 -8.82
N LYS A 5 8.77 -41.48 -10.00
CA LYS A 5 9.35 -40.62 -11.04
C LYS A 5 8.32 -39.62 -11.58
N LEU A 6 7.05 -40.03 -11.73
CA LEU A 6 5.97 -39.15 -12.17
C LEU A 6 5.73 -38.01 -11.17
N PHE A 7 5.81 -38.29 -9.86
CA PHE A 7 5.73 -37.25 -8.84
C PHE A 7 6.91 -36.26 -8.90
N ILE A 8 8.12 -36.72 -9.20
CA ILE A 8 9.27 -35.84 -9.39
C ILE A 8 9.08 -34.95 -10.62
N TYR A 9 8.64 -35.53 -11.74
CA TYR A 9 8.39 -34.75 -12.96
C TYR A 9 7.27 -33.73 -12.78
N ILE A 10 6.18 -34.08 -12.08
CA ILE A 10 5.12 -33.13 -11.74
C ILE A 10 5.66 -32.00 -10.86
N LYS A 11 6.45 -32.32 -9.82
CA LYS A 11 7.05 -31.29 -8.94
C LYS A 11 8.00 -30.36 -9.70
N LEU A 12 8.91 -30.90 -10.51
CA LEU A 12 9.82 -30.12 -11.35
C LEU A 12 9.08 -29.28 -12.39
N PHE A 13 8.03 -29.83 -12.99
CA PHE A 13 7.19 -29.11 -13.95
C PHE A 13 6.45 -27.96 -13.26
N THR A 14 5.88 -28.18 -12.07
CA THR A 14 5.23 -27.10 -11.31
C THR A 14 6.20 -25.99 -10.88
N CYS A 15 7.47 -26.32 -10.58
CA CYS A 15 8.52 -25.33 -10.28
C CYS A 15 8.76 -24.35 -11.44
N LEU A 16 8.58 -24.77 -12.69
CA LEU A 16 8.76 -23.93 -13.89
C LEU A 16 7.63 -22.90 -14.10
N PHE A 17 6.50 -23.04 -13.38
CA PHE A 17 5.36 -22.12 -13.47
C PHE A 17 5.25 -21.17 -12.26
N TYR A 18 6.15 -21.25 -11.28
CA TYR A 18 6.22 -20.24 -10.23
C TYR A 18 6.81 -18.95 -10.83
N ARG A 19 5.93 -18.03 -11.22
CA ARG A 19 6.33 -16.64 -11.42
C ARG A 19 6.60 -16.04 -10.05
N THR A 20 7.82 -15.55 -9.83
CA THR A 20 8.10 -14.66 -8.71
C THR A 20 7.30 -13.38 -8.93
N SER A 21 6.27 -13.14 -8.11
CA SER A 21 5.66 -11.81 -8.03
C SER A 21 6.62 -10.94 -7.23
N VAL A 22 7.41 -10.13 -7.96
CA VAL A 22 8.20 -9.08 -7.34
C VAL A 22 7.25 -7.88 -7.24
N ALA A 23 6.49 -7.86 -6.15
CA ALA A 23 5.57 -6.78 -5.79
C ALA A 23 5.67 -6.59 -4.25
N CYS A 24 6.82 -6.12 -3.80
CA CYS A 24 7.06 -5.52 -2.49
C CYS A 24 6.59 -4.06 -2.33
N GLY A 25 6.07 -3.39 -3.37
CA GLY A 25 5.46 -2.05 -3.24
C GLY A 25 4.42 -1.97 -2.11
N GLY A 26 3.37 -2.80 -2.17
CA GLY A 26 2.33 -2.83 -1.13
C GLY A 26 2.83 -3.19 0.27
N VAL A 27 3.84 -4.06 0.39
CA VAL A 27 4.47 -4.41 1.70
C VAL A 27 5.29 -3.24 2.24
N THR A 28 5.95 -2.49 1.37
CA THR A 28 6.70 -1.29 1.74
C THR A 28 5.76 -0.21 2.28
N HIS A 29 4.61 0.02 1.64
CA HIS A 29 3.60 0.95 2.16
C HIS A 29 3.02 0.51 3.51
N ILE A 30 2.78 -0.80 3.69
CA ILE A 30 2.38 -1.36 4.98
C ILE A 30 3.44 -1.06 6.06
N GLU A 31 4.71 -1.35 5.79
CA GLU A 31 5.80 -1.11 6.74
C GLU A 31 5.97 0.38 7.07
N ILE A 32 5.85 1.27 6.09
CA ILE A 32 5.87 2.72 6.31
C ILE A 32 4.73 3.14 7.24
N SER A 33 3.50 2.66 7.00
CA SER A 33 2.34 2.98 7.84
C SER A 33 2.51 2.47 9.27
N TYR A 34 3.04 1.26 9.43
CA TYR A 34 3.33 0.65 10.73
C TYR A 34 4.37 1.46 11.52
N ARG A 35 5.48 1.87 10.87
CA ARG A 35 6.51 2.70 11.50
C ARG A 35 6.03 4.12 11.82
N ALA A 36 5.17 4.67 10.97
CA ALA A 36 4.55 5.97 11.21
C ALA A 36 3.70 5.92 12.48
N LEU A 37 2.93 4.84 12.69
CA LEU A 37 2.11 4.65 13.89
C LEU A 37 2.94 4.61 15.18
N TYR A 38 4.14 4.03 15.16
CA TYR A 38 5.04 4.04 16.32
C TYR A 38 5.40 5.45 16.79
N ASN A 39 5.50 6.41 15.86
CA ASN A 39 5.84 7.80 16.13
C ASN A 39 4.61 8.73 16.12
N TYR A 40 3.41 8.18 15.97
CA TYR A 40 2.18 8.95 15.85
C TYR A 40 1.69 9.38 17.23
N GLU A 41 1.66 10.70 17.45
CA GLU A 41 1.10 11.31 18.65
C GLU A 41 -0.19 12.06 18.30
N ASP A 42 -1.30 11.65 18.90
CA ASP A 42 -2.56 12.36 18.75
C ASP A 42 -2.56 13.62 19.63
N ARG A 43 -2.21 14.76 19.03
CA ARG A 43 -2.08 16.04 19.74
C ARG A 43 -3.34 16.92 19.69
N TYR A 44 -4.36 16.54 18.93
CA TYR A 44 -5.45 17.46 18.56
C TYR A 44 -6.86 16.90 18.74
N SER A 45 -7.00 15.62 19.11
CA SER A 45 -8.30 14.96 19.14
C SER A 45 -8.65 14.39 20.52
N ASN A 46 -9.90 14.59 20.95
CA ASN A 46 -10.48 13.89 22.12
C ASN A 46 -10.76 12.41 21.84
N LEU A 47 -10.66 11.97 20.58
CA LEU A 47 -10.64 10.58 20.17
C LEU A 47 -9.20 10.13 20.03
N SER A 48 -8.83 9.03 20.66
CA SER A 48 -7.49 8.45 20.49
C SER A 48 -7.41 7.74 19.13
N TYR A 49 -7.03 8.48 18.07
CA TYR A 49 -6.81 7.90 16.74
C TYR A 49 -5.70 6.85 16.78
N ASP A 50 -4.67 7.06 17.60
CA ASP A 50 -3.63 6.07 17.88
C ASP A 50 -4.22 4.74 18.36
N THR A 51 -5.17 4.75 19.30
CA THR A 51 -5.88 3.54 19.75
C THR A 51 -6.71 2.92 18.62
N ILE A 52 -7.42 3.72 17.83
CA ILE A 52 -8.19 3.22 16.69
C ILE A 52 -7.28 2.49 15.70
N LEU A 53 -6.13 3.09 15.35
CA LEU A 53 -5.18 2.52 14.42
C LEU A 53 -4.51 1.25 14.98
N GLN A 54 -4.13 1.24 16.25
CA GLN A 54 -3.55 0.06 16.90
C GLN A 54 -4.55 -1.11 17.01
N GLN A 55 -5.84 -0.82 17.22
CA GLN A 55 -6.88 -1.85 17.33
C GLN A 55 -7.38 -2.36 15.97
N ASN A 56 -7.07 -1.68 14.87
CA ASN A 56 -7.57 -2.00 13.52
C ASN A 56 -6.40 -2.09 12.52
N GLN A 57 -5.31 -2.77 12.90
CA GLN A 57 -4.13 -2.95 12.04
C GLN A 57 -4.48 -3.61 10.71
N ASP A 58 -5.36 -4.59 10.71
CA ASP A 58 -5.81 -5.27 9.49
C ASP A 58 -6.40 -4.30 8.45
N ALA A 59 -7.14 -3.29 8.90
CA ALA A 59 -7.68 -2.25 8.04
C ALA A 59 -6.63 -1.22 7.65
N LEU A 60 -5.75 -0.82 8.57
CA LEU A 60 -4.64 0.10 8.27
C LEU A 60 -3.72 -0.48 7.19
N GLU A 61 -3.32 -1.73 7.33
CA GLU A 61 -2.47 -2.46 6.39
C GLU A 61 -3.17 -2.62 5.04
N ALA A 62 -4.44 -3.04 5.05
CA ALA A 62 -5.23 -3.16 3.82
C ALA A 62 -5.38 -1.81 3.10
N GLY A 63 -5.59 -0.71 3.84
CA GLY A 63 -5.66 0.63 3.29
C GLY A 63 -4.33 1.11 2.69
N SER A 64 -3.22 0.74 3.32
CA SER A 64 -1.87 1.13 2.86
C SER A 64 -1.47 0.44 1.55
N ALA A 65 -1.96 -0.77 1.30
CA ALA A 65 -1.73 -1.50 0.05
C ALA A 65 -2.84 -1.28 -1.00
N PHE A 66 -3.96 -0.66 -0.63
CA PHE A 66 -5.15 -0.57 -1.49
C PHE A 66 -4.93 0.20 -2.80
N PRO A 67 -4.21 1.34 -2.83
CA PRO A 67 -4.04 2.09 -4.07
C PRO A 67 -3.40 1.28 -5.19
N ASP A 68 -2.43 0.42 -4.86
CA ASP A 68 -1.75 -0.47 -5.80
C ASP A 68 -2.54 -1.74 -6.16
N ALA A 69 -3.63 -2.05 -5.46
CA ALA A 69 -4.20 -3.40 -5.45
C ALA A 69 -4.64 -3.91 -6.83
N PHE A 70 -5.02 -3.02 -7.76
CA PHE A 70 -5.52 -3.39 -9.08
C PHE A 70 -4.59 -3.01 -10.24
N TYR A 71 -3.34 -2.64 -9.94
CA TYR A 71 -2.29 -2.51 -10.94
C TYR A 71 -1.83 -3.87 -11.50
N PRO A 72 -1.53 -4.88 -10.65
CA PRO A 72 -1.02 -6.15 -11.14
C PRO A 72 -2.07 -6.94 -11.94
N THR A 73 -1.60 -7.66 -12.96
CA THR A 73 -2.45 -8.57 -13.76
C THR A 73 -3.02 -9.74 -12.95
N VAL A 74 -2.46 -10.03 -11.76
CA VAL A 74 -3.01 -11.04 -10.85
C VAL A 74 -4.35 -10.63 -10.24
N CYS A 75 -4.62 -9.32 -10.16
CA CYS A 75 -5.87 -8.77 -9.61
C CYS A 75 -6.79 -8.35 -10.75
N PHE A 76 -7.79 -9.18 -11.05
CA PHE A 76 -8.78 -8.91 -12.10
C PHE A 76 -8.15 -8.50 -13.44
N GLU A 77 -6.99 -9.06 -13.80
CA GLU A 77 -6.27 -8.74 -15.04
C GLU A 77 -5.91 -7.25 -15.18
N GLY A 78 -5.76 -6.52 -14.07
CA GLY A 78 -5.50 -5.08 -14.09
C GLY A 78 -6.69 -4.24 -14.55
N LYS A 79 -7.89 -4.83 -14.67
CA LYS A 79 -9.10 -4.17 -15.20
C LYS A 79 -9.46 -2.87 -14.49
N TYR A 80 -9.11 -2.76 -13.21
CA TYR A 80 -9.44 -1.61 -12.38
C TYR A 80 -8.23 -0.71 -12.10
N HIS A 81 -7.18 -0.78 -12.93
CA HIS A 81 -5.99 0.07 -12.80
C HIS A 81 -6.34 1.56 -12.65
N ASP A 82 -7.16 2.12 -13.55
CA ASP A 82 -7.55 3.54 -13.49
C ASP A 82 -8.30 3.90 -12.20
N VAL A 83 -9.11 2.95 -11.69
CA VAL A 83 -9.86 3.15 -10.43
C VAL A 83 -8.93 3.08 -9.23
N SER A 84 -7.94 2.19 -9.28
CA SER A 84 -6.84 2.13 -8.30
C SER A 84 -6.05 3.43 -8.31
N GLU A 85 -5.76 3.95 -9.50
CA GLU A 85 -5.02 5.20 -9.68
C GLU A 85 -5.73 6.39 -9.05
N ASP A 86 -7.05 6.53 -9.24
CA ASP A 86 -7.84 7.59 -8.61
C ASP A 86 -7.68 7.65 -7.08
N THR A 87 -7.38 6.52 -6.43
CA THR A 87 -7.24 6.42 -4.97
C THR A 87 -5.90 6.95 -4.44
N HIS A 88 -4.89 7.15 -5.29
CA HIS A 88 -3.61 7.79 -4.95
C HIS A 88 -3.73 9.30 -4.74
N TRP A 89 -4.84 9.90 -5.20
CA TRP A 89 -4.96 11.35 -5.26
C TRP A 89 -5.84 11.94 -4.14
N THR A 90 -5.53 13.18 -3.75
CA THR A 90 -6.25 13.91 -2.69
C THR A 90 -7.78 13.96 -2.85
N PRO A 91 -8.36 14.04 -4.07
CA PRO A 91 -9.82 14.00 -4.24
C PRO A 91 -10.49 12.78 -3.60
N PHE A 92 -9.87 11.60 -3.66
CA PHE A 92 -10.41 10.37 -3.06
C PHE A 92 -10.46 10.45 -1.53
N ILE A 93 -9.38 10.88 -0.89
CA ILE A 93 -9.33 11.07 0.57
C ILE A 93 -10.34 12.13 1.00
N ASN A 94 -10.43 13.25 0.29
CA ASN A 94 -11.38 14.31 0.58
C ASN A 94 -12.84 13.80 0.47
N ALA A 95 -13.17 13.06 -0.60
CA ALA A 95 -14.50 12.46 -0.77
C ALA A 95 -14.81 11.46 0.37
N SER A 96 -13.84 10.63 0.74
CA SER A 96 -13.97 9.63 1.81
C SER A 96 -14.20 10.25 3.19
N ILE A 97 -13.45 11.30 3.55
CA ILE A 97 -13.62 12.03 4.80
C ILE A 97 -15.00 12.68 4.86
N ASN A 98 -15.41 13.37 3.79
CA ASN A 98 -16.73 14.00 3.72
C ASN A 98 -17.87 12.96 3.83
N TYR A 99 -17.71 11.80 3.20
CA TYR A 99 -18.66 10.70 3.31
C TYR A 99 -18.75 10.19 4.76
N ILE A 100 -17.62 9.93 5.42
CA ILE A 100 -17.58 9.45 6.81
C ILE A 100 -18.25 10.46 7.75
N GLN A 101 -17.88 11.74 7.64
CA GLN A 101 -18.44 12.81 8.48
C GLN A 101 -19.95 12.96 8.31
N LYS A 102 -20.46 12.82 7.09
CA LYS A 102 -21.90 12.94 6.80
C LYS A 102 -22.70 11.71 7.23
N ARG A 103 -22.13 10.51 7.08
CA ARG A 103 -22.88 9.25 7.21
C ARG A 103 -22.73 8.56 8.57
N TYR A 104 -21.65 8.84 9.29
CA TYR A 104 -21.29 8.21 10.55
C TYR A 104 -20.95 9.26 11.61
N PRO A 105 -21.95 9.83 12.30
CA PRO A 105 -21.70 10.74 13.41
C PRO A 105 -21.03 9.99 14.56
N LYS A 106 -20.22 10.71 15.36
CA LYS A 106 -19.56 10.17 16.54
C LYS A 106 -20.57 9.96 17.68
N PRO A 107 -20.37 9.00 18.61
CA PRO A 107 -19.23 8.07 18.66
C PRO A 107 -19.32 6.98 17.58
N TRP A 108 -18.16 6.61 17.04
CA TRP A 108 -18.06 5.59 16.00
C TRP A 108 -18.14 4.18 16.58
N ASP A 109 -18.90 3.31 15.91
CA ASP A 109 -18.90 1.88 16.17
C ASP A 109 -17.60 1.23 15.65
N GLU A 110 -17.48 -0.09 15.84
CA GLU A 110 -16.29 -0.84 15.41
C GLU A 110 -16.08 -0.79 13.90
N ASN A 111 -17.14 -0.97 13.10
CA ASN A 111 -17.06 -0.93 11.65
C ASN A 111 -16.61 0.45 11.14
N THR A 112 -17.11 1.52 11.74
CA THR A 112 -16.73 2.89 11.36
C THR A 112 -15.28 3.17 11.77
N ARG A 113 -14.83 2.72 12.95
CA ARG A 113 -13.43 2.82 13.36
C ARG A 113 -12.51 2.08 12.39
N LYS A 114 -12.93 0.90 11.92
CA LYS A 114 -12.21 0.11 10.92
C LYS A 114 -12.14 0.83 9.57
N LEU A 115 -13.24 1.44 9.11
CA LEU A 115 -13.25 2.28 7.91
C LEU A 115 -12.31 3.48 8.03
N VAL A 116 -12.29 4.15 9.19
CA VAL A 116 -11.38 5.26 9.45
C VAL A 116 -9.91 4.79 9.42
N ALA A 117 -9.60 3.65 10.02
CA ALA A 117 -8.25 3.08 9.97
C ALA A 117 -7.83 2.74 8.53
N PHE A 118 -8.74 2.18 7.72
CA PHE A 118 -8.50 1.94 6.30
C PHE A 118 -8.17 3.23 5.53
N ILE A 119 -8.96 4.29 5.71
CA ILE A 119 -8.69 5.58 5.03
C ILE A 119 -7.38 6.22 5.51
N MET A 120 -7.01 6.06 6.78
CA MET A 120 -5.71 6.50 7.29
C MET A 120 -4.54 5.73 6.66
N GLY A 121 -4.72 4.44 6.35
CA GLY A 121 -3.76 3.65 5.57
C GLY A 121 -3.57 4.19 4.16
N VAL A 122 -4.68 4.48 3.46
CA VAL A 122 -4.63 5.11 2.13
C VAL A 122 -3.92 6.46 2.21
N GLN A 123 -4.19 7.28 3.24
CA GLN A 123 -3.48 8.54 3.42
C GLN A 123 -1.97 8.34 3.65
N SER A 124 -1.58 7.32 4.43
CA SER A 124 -0.17 6.98 4.62
C SER A 124 0.52 6.61 3.32
N HIS A 125 -0.18 5.85 2.44
CA HIS A 125 0.29 5.53 1.11
C HIS A 125 0.58 6.80 0.29
N GLN A 126 -0.41 7.71 0.18
CA GLN A 126 -0.26 8.96 -0.57
C GLN A 126 0.92 9.82 -0.09
N VAL A 127 1.12 9.92 1.23
CA VAL A 127 2.24 10.69 1.79
C VAL A 127 3.57 10.01 1.49
N ALA A 128 3.62 8.68 1.55
CA ALA A 128 4.81 7.91 1.20
C ALA A 128 5.21 8.19 -0.26
N ASP A 129 4.26 8.15 -1.21
CA ASP A 129 4.55 8.35 -2.64
C ASP A 129 5.19 9.69 -2.95
N VAL A 130 4.76 10.77 -2.29
CA VAL A 130 5.37 12.09 -2.48
C VAL A 130 6.87 12.05 -2.17
N SER A 131 7.23 11.42 -1.04
CA SER A 131 8.62 11.27 -0.62
C SER A 131 9.39 10.19 -1.39
N TRP A 132 8.68 9.18 -1.93
CA TRP A 132 9.25 8.06 -2.66
C TRP A 132 9.53 8.45 -4.11
N HIS A 133 8.47 8.80 -4.84
CA HIS A 133 8.47 9.16 -6.26
C HIS A 133 8.85 10.60 -6.54
N SER A 134 9.10 11.41 -5.51
CA SER A 134 9.50 12.81 -5.69
C SER A 134 8.39 13.62 -6.40
N LEU A 135 7.12 13.33 -6.10
CA LEU A 135 5.97 13.95 -6.78
C LEU A 135 5.93 15.45 -6.47
N GLY A 136 6.34 16.27 -7.46
CA GLY A 136 6.35 17.73 -7.35
C GLY A 136 7.59 18.34 -6.69
N ILE A 137 8.63 17.55 -6.39
CA ILE A 137 9.88 18.00 -5.76
C ILE A 137 11.08 17.25 -6.36
N ASP A 138 12.23 17.90 -6.59
CA ASP A 138 13.45 17.23 -7.11
C ASP A 138 14.27 16.60 -5.95
N GLN A 139 13.60 15.78 -5.13
CA GLN A 139 14.15 15.09 -3.97
C GLN A 139 13.28 13.89 -3.62
N GLY A 140 13.84 12.87 -2.97
CA GLY A 140 13.08 11.69 -2.54
C GLY A 140 13.91 10.43 -2.58
N PHE A 141 13.31 9.32 -2.16
CA PHE A 141 14.00 8.03 -2.06
C PHE A 141 14.53 7.56 -3.41
N LEU A 142 13.71 7.56 -4.46
CA LEU A 142 14.11 7.06 -5.78
C LEU A 142 15.22 7.92 -6.40
N GLN A 143 15.21 9.23 -6.18
CA GLN A 143 16.31 10.09 -6.63
C GLN A 143 17.62 9.85 -5.87
N ALA A 144 17.54 9.68 -4.55
CA ALA A 144 18.70 9.35 -3.75
C ALA A 144 19.28 8.02 -4.23
N MET A 145 18.43 7.00 -4.33
CA MET A 145 18.79 5.67 -4.81
C MET A 145 19.37 5.69 -6.23
N ALA A 146 18.81 6.49 -7.15
CA ALA A 146 19.36 6.67 -8.48
C ALA A 146 20.81 7.16 -8.43
N LYS A 147 21.07 8.22 -7.63
CA LYS A 147 22.40 8.82 -7.49
C LYS A 147 23.39 7.91 -6.78
N THR A 148 22.95 7.14 -5.77
CA THR A 148 23.84 6.32 -4.93
C THR A 148 24.06 4.91 -5.47
N ASN A 149 23.03 4.28 -6.03
CA ASN A 149 23.01 2.85 -6.36
C ASN A 149 22.91 2.56 -7.86
N PHE A 150 22.42 3.52 -8.66
CA PHE A 150 22.20 3.32 -10.09
C PHE A 150 23.00 4.32 -10.96
N HIS A 151 24.06 4.93 -10.42
CA HIS A 151 24.95 5.83 -11.16
C HIS A 151 24.24 7.00 -11.88
N GLY A 152 23.12 7.47 -11.31
CA GLY A 152 22.28 8.52 -11.88
C GLY A 152 21.18 8.01 -12.82
N ASP A 153 21.06 6.71 -13.07
CA ASP A 153 19.98 6.11 -13.86
C ASP A 153 18.69 6.05 -13.02
N PHE A 154 17.88 7.10 -13.15
CA PHE A 154 16.59 7.20 -12.48
C PHE A 154 15.58 6.15 -12.96
N PRO A 155 15.39 5.88 -14.27
CA PRO A 155 14.52 4.79 -14.72
C PRO A 155 14.81 3.43 -14.07
N SER A 156 16.08 3.04 -13.96
CA SER A 156 16.45 1.76 -13.32
C SER A 156 16.19 1.77 -11.82
N ALA A 157 16.45 2.89 -11.14
CA ALA A 157 16.12 3.04 -9.73
C ALA A 157 14.60 3.04 -9.49
N HIS A 158 13.83 3.73 -10.32
CA HIS A 158 12.37 3.77 -10.26
C HIS A 158 11.80 2.37 -10.42
N LEU A 159 12.22 1.64 -11.47
CA LEU A 159 11.82 0.25 -11.66
C LEU A 159 12.17 -0.61 -10.45
N ALA A 160 13.31 -0.40 -9.80
CA ALA A 160 13.71 -1.20 -8.63
C ALA A 160 12.97 -0.84 -7.33
N GLY A 161 12.53 0.40 -7.18
CA GLY A 161 11.86 0.90 -5.98
C GLY A 161 10.34 0.88 -6.05
N ASP A 162 9.76 0.73 -7.23
CA ASP A 162 8.33 0.41 -7.44
C ASP A 162 8.04 -1.08 -7.22
N LEU A 163 9.10 -1.90 -7.27
CA LEU A 163 9.00 -3.32 -7.00
C LEU A 163 8.53 -3.54 -5.59
#